data_AF-A0A0D2K613-F1
#
_entry.id   AF-A0A0D2K613-F1
#
_cell.length_a   1.000
_cell.length_b   1.000
_cell.length_c   1.000
_cell.angle_alpha   90.00
_cell.angle_beta   90.00
_cell.angle_gamma   90.00
#
_symmetry.space_group_name_H-M   'P 1'
#
loop_
_entity.id
_entity.type
_entity.pdbx_description
1 polymer ?
#
loop_
_entity_poly.entity_id
_entity_poly.type
_entity_poly.pdbx_seq_one_letter_code
_entity_poly.pdbx_strand_id
1 'polypeptide(L)'
;MKVLLTDGSSLTSRQVATILGRNGDEVHTLCAPGFSLTKVTGWVKKTHLVPQFGPDPYKWLRSALQIITEERIKTVICTQEQVAVLSAEVDQIRSLGVNIAVPSFEAVSRVIDKISASHTLHQLHCVNQKAYLWAQLTS
;
A
#
# COMPACT_ATOMS: atom_id res chain seq x y z
N MET A 1 -10.18 4.66 -16.47
CA MET A 1 -10.08 5.62 -15.33
C MET A 1 -8.61 5.80 -14.93
N LYS A 2 -8.19 6.91 -14.32
CA LYS A 2 -6.80 7.08 -13.84
C LYS A 2 -6.64 6.50 -12.44
N VAL A 3 -5.82 5.46 -12.32
CA VAL A 3 -5.62 4.67 -11.11
C VAL A 3 -4.17 4.78 -10.65
N LEU A 4 -3.95 5.00 -9.35
CA LEU A 4 -2.62 5.06 -8.75
C LEU A 4 -2.36 3.82 -7.89
N LEU A 5 -1.28 3.09 -8.17
CA LEU A 5 -0.76 2.04 -7.29
C LEU A 5 0.28 2.65 -6.33
N THR A 6 0.21 2.29 -5.05
CA THR A 6 1.04 2.89 -3.99
C THR A 6 2.51 2.47 -4.03
N ASP A 7 2.84 1.47 -4.83
CA ASP A 7 4.19 0.99 -5.05
C ASP A 7 4.38 0.56 -6.53
N GLY A 8 5.59 0.70 -7.05
CA GLY A 8 5.99 0.33 -8.41
C GLY A 8 7.08 -0.74 -8.44
N SER A 9 7.49 -1.24 -7.28
CA SER A 9 8.61 -2.18 -7.12
C SER A 9 8.17 -3.61 -6.80
N SER A 10 6.88 -3.85 -6.54
CA SER A 10 6.33 -5.16 -6.16
C SER A 10 5.71 -5.95 -7.31
N LEU A 11 5.67 -7.27 -7.13
CA LEU A 11 4.95 -8.18 -8.03
C LEU A 11 3.44 -7.95 -7.98
N THR A 12 2.88 -7.67 -6.79
CA THR A 12 1.48 -7.30 -6.61
C THR A 12 1.12 -6.11 -7.51
N SER A 13 1.91 -5.03 -7.46
CA SER A 13 1.69 -3.87 -8.33
C SER A 13 1.77 -4.22 -9.81
N ARG A 14 2.69 -5.08 -10.22
CA ARG A 14 2.79 -5.55 -11.61
C ARG A 14 1.55 -6.34 -12.06
N GLN A 15 1.04 -7.22 -11.21
CA GLN A 15 -0.15 -8.02 -11.52
C GLN A 15 -1.40 -7.14 -11.60
N VAL A 16 -1.58 -6.23 -10.63
CA VAL A 16 -2.68 -5.26 -10.61
C VAL A 16 -2.62 -4.34 -11.82
N ALA A 17 -1.45 -3.80 -12.17
CA ALA A 17 -1.28 -2.97 -13.36
C ALA A 17 -1.68 -3.70 -14.65
N THR A 18 -1.36 -4.99 -14.76
CA THR A 18 -1.75 -5.81 -15.91
C THR A 18 -3.27 -5.98 -16.01
N ILE A 19 -3.95 -6.25 -14.89
CA ILE A 19 -5.41 -6.40 -14.86
C ILE A 19 -6.09 -5.09 -15.24
N LEU A 20 -5.69 -3.99 -14.61
CA LEU A 20 -6.23 -2.65 -14.87
C LEU A 20 -5.97 -2.19 -16.32
N GLY A 21 -4.74 -2.37 -16.80
CA GLY A 21 -4.36 -1.99 -18.16
C GLY A 21 -5.17 -2.75 -19.22
N ARG A 22 -5.44 -4.05 -19.00
CA ARG A 22 -6.32 -4.85 -19.87
C ARG A 22 -7.76 -4.37 -19.87
N ASN A 23 -8.23 -3.79 -18.76
CA ASN A 23 -9.55 -3.18 -18.66
C ASN A 23 -9.62 -1.75 -19.24
N GLY A 24 -8.51 -1.23 -19.78
CA GLY A 24 -8.44 0.12 -20.37
C GLY A 24 -8.22 1.24 -19.35
N ASP A 25 -7.84 0.91 -18.10
CA ASP A 25 -7.48 1.91 -17.11
C ASP A 25 -6.08 2.50 -17.36
N GLU A 26 -5.93 3.78 -17.05
CA GLU A 26 -4.65 4.49 -17.09
C GLU A 26 -3.95 4.30 -15.75
N VAL A 27 -2.91 3.45 -15.74
CA VAL A 27 -2.23 3.06 -14.51
C VAL A 27 -1.01 3.94 -14.26
N HIS A 28 -1.00 4.59 -13.11
CA HIS A 28 0.11 5.31 -12.53
C HIS A 28 0.67 4.52 -11.33
N THR A 29 1.96 4.67 -11.03
CA THR A 29 2.58 4.04 -9.86
C THR A 29 3.46 5.02 -9.10
N LEU A 30 3.45 4.95 -7.77
CA LEU A 30 4.46 5.59 -6.93
C LEU A 30 5.67 4.66 -6.79
N CYS A 31 6.89 5.18 -6.86
CA CYS A 31 8.09 4.39 -6.69
C CYS A 31 9.18 5.20 -5.99
N ALA A 32 9.82 4.62 -4.98
CA ALA A 32 11.06 5.18 -4.47
C ALA A 32 12.16 5.12 -5.55
N PRO A 33 13.21 5.96 -5.47
CA PRO A 33 14.37 5.83 -6.35
C PRO A 33 14.95 4.41 -6.30
N GLY A 34 15.20 3.81 -7.47
CA GLY A 34 15.68 2.43 -7.59
C GLY A 34 14.93 1.64 -8.65
N PHE A 35 14.91 0.32 -8.48
CA PHE A 35 14.33 -0.59 -9.45
C PHE A 35 12.79 -0.62 -9.38
N SER A 36 12.13 -0.48 -10.53
CA SER A 36 10.67 -0.52 -10.66
C SER A 36 10.26 -1.70 -11.54
N LEU A 37 9.70 -2.75 -10.91
CA LEU A 37 9.20 -3.94 -11.59
C LEU A 37 8.03 -3.62 -12.54
N THR A 38 7.26 -2.58 -12.26
CA THR A 38 6.09 -2.23 -13.06
C THR A 38 6.44 -1.65 -14.44
N LYS A 39 7.63 -1.07 -14.61
CA LYS A 39 8.13 -0.59 -15.92
C LYS A 39 8.24 -1.70 -16.98
N VAL A 40 8.41 -2.96 -16.56
CA VAL A 40 8.55 -4.12 -17.45
C VAL A 40 7.20 -4.56 -18.06
N THR A 41 6.08 -4.05 -17.55
CA THR A 41 4.75 -4.55 -17.92
C THR A 41 4.15 -3.86 -19.15
N GLY A 42 4.64 -2.68 -19.55
CA GLY A 42 4.04 -1.83 -20.58
C GLY A 42 2.67 -1.21 -20.22
N TRP A 43 2.02 -1.70 -19.15
CA TRP A 43 0.69 -1.27 -18.71
C TRP A 43 0.70 -0.01 -17.84
N VAL A 44 1.85 0.33 -17.26
CA VAL A 44 2.02 1.57 -16.48
C VAL A 44 2.36 2.72 -17.43
N LYS A 45 1.50 3.75 -17.42
CA LYS A 45 1.69 4.96 -18.23
C LYS A 45 2.65 5.95 -17.60
N LYS A 46 2.64 6.06 -16.27
CA LYS A 46 3.52 6.99 -15.56
C LYS A 46 3.97 6.42 -14.22
N THR A 47 5.27 6.53 -13.96
CA THR A 47 5.87 6.24 -12.65
C THR A 47 6.31 7.54 -12.01
N HIS A 48 5.85 7.80 -10.80
CA HIS A 48 6.18 8.99 -10.04
C HIS A 48 7.20 8.66 -8.98
N LEU A 49 8.29 9.42 -8.94
CA LEU A 49 9.29 9.28 -7.90
C LEU A 49 8.80 9.92 -6.60
N VAL A 50 8.85 9.16 -5.53
CA VAL A 50 8.49 9.60 -4.17
C VAL A 50 9.61 9.25 -3.19
N PRO A 51 9.67 9.90 -2.02
CA PRO A 51 10.58 9.49 -0.95
C PRO A 51 10.39 8.01 -0.58
N GLN A 52 11.43 7.37 -0.04
CA GLN A 52 11.27 6.03 0.53
C GLN A 52 10.24 6.05 1.66
N PHE A 53 9.37 5.04 1.71
CA PHE A 53 8.30 4.96 2.70
C PHE A 53 8.83 4.83 4.13
N GLY A 54 9.92 4.08 4.32
CA GLY A 54 10.42 3.62 5.63
C GLY A 54 10.52 4.69 6.74
N PRO A 55 11.61 5.46 6.83
CA PRO A 55 11.94 6.26 8.02
C PRO A 55 10.97 7.43 8.29
N ASP A 56 10.23 7.90 7.29
CA ASP A 56 9.20 8.93 7.44
C ASP A 56 8.03 8.65 6.47
N PRO A 57 7.02 7.86 6.90
CA PRO A 57 5.89 7.50 6.05
C PRO A 57 5.02 8.71 5.67
N TYR A 58 5.04 9.79 6.46
CA TYR A 58 4.29 11.00 6.16
C TYR A 58 4.96 11.84 5.07
N LYS A 59 6.30 11.78 4.94
CA LYS A 59 6.99 12.39 3.79
C LYS A 59 6.59 11.73 2.48
N TRP A 60 6.48 10.40 2.47
CA TRP A 60 5.93 9.67 1.34
C TRP A 60 4.47 10.06 1.08
N LEU A 61 3.63 10.13 2.13
CA LEU A 61 2.22 10.49 2.01
C LEU A 61 2.04 11.88 1.38
N ARG A 62 2.78 12.90 1.84
CA ARG A 62 2.70 14.25 1.28
C ARG A 62 2.97 14.27 -0.23
N SER A 63 4.00 13.54 -0.68
CA SER A 63 4.28 13.41 -2.12
C SER A 63 3.17 12.65 -2.85
N ALA A 64 2.60 11.60 -2.25
CA ALA A 64 1.48 10.86 -2.82
C ALA A 64 0.24 11.75 -3.01
N LEU A 65 -0.13 12.56 -2.00
CA LEU A 65 -1.27 13.48 -2.05
C LEU A 65 -1.09 14.57 -3.13
N GLN A 66 0.14 15.08 -3.27
CA GLN A 66 0.48 16.03 -4.33
C GLN A 66 0.24 15.40 -5.71
N ILE A 67 0.77 14.20 -5.95
CA ILE A 67 0.61 13.48 -7.22
C ILE A 67 -0.87 13.14 -7.47
N ILE A 68 -1.61 12.72 -6.45
CA ILE A 68 -3.05 12.45 -6.55
C ILE A 68 -3.79 13.66 -7.12
N THR A 69 -3.46 14.84 -6.60
CA THR A 69 -4.09 16.11 -7.00
C THR A 69 -3.66 16.54 -8.40
N GLU A 70 -2.34 16.60 -8.65
CA GLU A 70 -1.77 17.07 -9.92
C GLU A 70 -2.22 16.19 -11.10
N GLU A 71 -2.22 14.87 -10.90
CA GLU A 71 -2.61 13.92 -11.93
C GLU A 71 -4.11 13.74 -12.05
N ARG A 72 -4.91 14.30 -11.14
CA ARG A 72 -6.35 14.08 -11.06
C ARG A 72 -6.69 12.58 -10.98
N ILE A 73 -5.95 11.87 -10.13
CA ILE A 73 -6.18 10.44 -9.85
C ILE A 73 -7.63 10.26 -9.38
N LYS A 74 -8.27 9.18 -9.82
CA LYS A 74 -9.66 8.85 -9.44
C LYS A 74 -9.75 7.69 -8.46
N THR A 75 -8.78 6.78 -8.50
CA THR A 75 -8.73 5.62 -7.61
C THR A 75 -7.31 5.37 -7.14
N VAL A 76 -7.13 5.07 -5.85
CA VAL A 76 -5.86 4.63 -5.26
C VAL A 76 -6.00 3.18 -4.82
N ILE A 77 -5.05 2.33 -5.21
CA ILE A 77 -4.97 0.94 -4.80
C ILE A 77 -3.70 0.74 -4.00
N CYS A 78 -3.86 0.34 -2.74
CA CYS A 78 -2.76 -0.03 -1.88
C CYS A 78 -2.24 -1.42 -2.24
N THR A 79 -0.94 -1.54 -2.51
CA THR A 79 -0.33 -2.81 -2.96
C THR A 79 0.70 -3.39 -1.99
N GLN A 80 1.13 -2.63 -0.98
CA GLN A 80 2.21 -2.97 -0.04
C GLN A 80 1.96 -2.33 1.36
N GLU A 81 3.03 -2.15 2.14
CA GLU A 81 3.09 -1.65 3.51
C GLU A 81 2.50 -0.24 3.74
N GLN A 82 2.21 0.52 2.68
CA GLN A 82 1.66 1.87 2.83
C GLN A 82 0.25 1.90 3.42
N VAL A 83 -0.39 0.74 3.57
CA VAL A 83 -1.75 0.60 4.11
C VAL A 83 -1.91 1.28 5.48
N ALA A 84 -0.89 1.30 6.34
CA ALA A 84 -0.99 1.93 7.66
C ALA A 84 -1.27 3.43 7.58
N VAL A 85 -0.42 4.17 6.85
CA VAL A 85 -0.59 5.63 6.73
C VAL A 85 -1.84 5.97 5.93
N LEU A 86 -2.17 5.16 4.92
CA LEU A 86 -3.38 5.36 4.11
C LEU A 86 -4.66 5.11 4.91
N SER A 87 -4.62 4.16 5.85
CA SER A 87 -5.76 3.88 6.75
C SER A 87 -5.90 4.94 7.83
N ALA A 88 -4.78 5.47 8.35
CA ALA A 88 -4.78 6.57 9.32
C ALA A 88 -5.32 7.87 8.72
N GLU A 89 -4.96 8.16 7.48
CA GLU A 89 -5.29 9.43 6.78
C GLU A 89 -6.37 9.25 5.71
N VAL A 90 -7.19 8.21 5.81
CA VAL A 90 -8.17 7.86 4.77
C VAL A 90 -9.17 8.98 4.49
N ASP A 91 -9.56 9.73 5.52
CA ASP A 91 -10.51 10.84 5.38
C ASP A 91 -9.87 12.04 4.65
N GLN A 92 -8.60 12.34 4.93
CA GLN A 92 -7.84 13.33 4.18
C GLN A 92 -7.76 12.93 2.70
N ILE A 93 -7.47 11.67 2.40
CA ILE A 93 -7.37 11.17 1.02
C ILE A 93 -8.73 11.26 0.31
N ARG A 94 -9.82 10.84 0.98
CA ARG A 94 -11.17 10.90 0.44
C ARG A 94 -11.64 12.33 0.18
N SER A 95 -11.19 13.30 0.98
CA SER A 95 -11.50 14.72 0.76
C SER A 95 -10.99 15.26 -0.58
N LEU A 96 -10.01 14.59 -1.20
CA LEU A 96 -9.53 14.89 -2.56
C LEU A 96 -10.44 14.36 -3.68
N GLY A 97 -11.57 13.72 -3.34
CA GLY A 97 -12.51 13.14 -4.31
C GLY A 97 -12.01 11.85 -4.94
N VAL A 98 -11.15 11.10 -4.25
CA VAL A 98 -10.53 9.86 -4.71
C VAL A 98 -11.20 8.64 -4.07
N ASN A 99 -11.44 7.62 -4.88
CA ASN A 99 -11.88 6.32 -4.40
C ASN A 99 -10.69 5.56 -3.80
N ILE A 100 -10.81 5.15 -2.54
CA ILE A 100 -9.83 4.30 -1.87
C ILE A 100 -10.54 3.32 -0.94
N ALA A 101 -10.12 2.06 -1.02
CA ALA A 101 -10.57 1.00 -0.12
C ALA A 101 -9.36 0.56 0.74
N VAL A 102 -9.43 0.90 2.02
CA VAL A 102 -8.49 0.45 3.06
C VAL A 102 -9.29 0.03 4.28
N PRO A 103 -8.78 -0.94 5.07
CA PRO A 103 -9.33 -1.24 6.39
C PRO A 103 -9.26 -0.01 7.32
N SER A 104 -9.95 -0.06 8.45
CA SER A 104 -9.76 0.95 9.50
C SER A 104 -8.33 0.86 10.05
N PHE A 105 -7.78 2.00 10.49
CA PHE A 105 -6.45 2.00 11.10
C PHE A 105 -6.37 1.08 12.33
N GLU A 106 -7.45 1.00 13.12
CA GLU A 106 -7.55 0.05 14.24
C GLU A 106 -7.42 -1.41 13.80
N ALA A 107 -8.06 -1.80 12.69
CA ALA A 107 -7.92 -3.16 12.18
C ALA A 107 -6.49 -3.44 11.70
N VAL A 108 -5.83 -2.44 11.09
CA VAL A 108 -4.43 -2.55 10.65
C VAL A 108 -3.49 -2.65 11.85
N SER A 109 -3.66 -1.82 12.88
CA SER A 109 -2.76 -1.79 14.03
C SER A 109 -2.74 -3.12 14.79
N ARG A 110 -3.83 -3.89 14.74
CA ARG A 110 -3.91 -5.24 15.31
C ARG A 110 -3.07 -6.28 14.59
N VAL A 111 -2.63 -6.05 13.34
CA VAL A 111 -1.99 -7.09 12.52
C VAL A 111 -0.70 -6.65 11.81
N ILE A 112 -0.34 -5.37 11.88
CA ILE A 112 0.80 -4.84 11.12
C ILE A 112 2.15 -5.30 11.68
N ASP A 113 2.30 -5.37 13.00
CA ASP A 113 3.48 -5.91 13.64
C ASP A 113 3.24 -7.35 14.11
N LYS A 114 4.32 -8.11 14.22
CA LYS A 114 4.26 -9.54 14.54
C LYS A 114 3.69 -9.83 15.92
N ILE A 115 3.89 -8.92 16.89
CA ILE A 115 3.43 -9.11 18.27
C ILE A 115 1.91 -8.93 18.32
N SER A 116 1.42 -7.80 17.79
CA SER A 116 -0.02 -7.53 17.71
C SER A 116 -0.73 -8.58 16.87
N ALA A 117 -0.15 -8.99 15.73
CA ALA A 117 -0.72 -10.04 14.89
C ALA A 117 -0.83 -11.37 15.65
N SER A 118 0.20 -11.77 16.39
CA SER A 118 0.19 -12.98 17.21
C SER A 118 -0.91 -12.93 18.27
N HIS A 119 -1.03 -11.82 19.00
CA HIS A 119 -2.10 -11.61 19.98
C HIS A 119 -3.49 -11.69 19.34
N THR A 120 -3.68 -11.02 18.20
CA THR A 120 -4.94 -11.03 17.46
C THR A 120 -5.32 -12.44 17.01
N LEU A 121 -4.36 -13.22 16.49
CA LEU A 121 -4.59 -14.60 16.08
C LEU A 121 -4.96 -15.50 17.27
N HIS A 122 -4.34 -15.31 18.44
CA HIS A 122 -4.73 -16.03 19.67
C HIS A 122 -6.14 -15.68 20.11
N GLN A 123 -6.50 -14.39 20.13
CA GLN A 123 -7.84 -13.94 20.49
C GLN A 123 -8.92 -14.51 19.56
N LEU A 124 -8.61 -14.65 18.28
CA LEU A 124 -9.51 -15.21 17.27
C LEU A 124 -9.49 -16.75 17.24
N HIS A 125 -8.71 -17.40 18.10
CA HIS A 125 -8.50 -18.85 18.10
C HIS A 125 -8.01 -19.42 16.76
N CYS A 126 -7.34 -18.58 15.94
CA CYS A 126 -6.74 -18.96 14.67
C CYS A 126 -5.29 -19.40 14.91
N VAL A 127 -5.09 -20.61 15.43
CA VAL A 127 -3.76 -21.07 15.85
C VAL A 127 -2.93 -21.58 14.67
N ASN A 128 -1.71 -21.05 14.51
CA ASN A 128 -0.61 -21.70 13.80
C ASN A 128 0.52 -22.00 14.82
N GLN A 129 0.66 -23.27 15.22
CA GLN A 129 1.48 -23.74 16.35
C GLN A 129 2.99 -23.40 16.29
N LYS A 130 3.52 -22.93 15.16
CA LYS A 130 4.97 -22.76 14.99
C LYS A 130 5.56 -21.41 15.45
N ALA A 131 4.74 -20.36 15.57
CA ALA A 131 5.23 -19.03 15.97
C ALA A 131 5.46 -18.89 17.49
N TYR A 132 4.74 -19.67 18.31
CA TYR A 132 4.86 -19.65 19.77
C TYR A 132 6.25 -20.04 20.28
N LEU A 133 6.91 -20.98 19.59
CA LEU A 133 8.20 -21.52 20.02
C LEU A 133 9.33 -20.50 19.97
N TRP A 134 9.29 -19.52 19.06
CA TRP A 134 10.35 -18.51 18.98
C TRP A 134 10.21 -17.40 20.03
N ALA A 135 8.99 -16.97 20.35
CA ALA A 135 8.77 -15.92 21.35
C ALA A 135 9.11 -16.36 22.78
N GLN A 136 8.88 -17.65 23.10
CA GLN A 136 9.20 -18.22 24.41
C GLN A 136 10.70 -18.50 24.61
N LEU A 137 11.49 -18.59 23.54
CA LEU A 137 12.93 -18.85 23.62
C LEU A 137 13.79 -17.59 23.75
N THR A 138 13.18 -16.40 23.62
CA THR A 138 13.88 -15.10 23.66
C THR A 138 13.37 -14.15 24.75
N SER A 139 12.60 -14.65 25.73
CA SER A 139 12.12 -13.89 26.89
C SER A 139 12.71 -14.41 28.20
#